data_AF-A0A645G6J8-F1
#
_entry.id   AF-A0A645G6J8-F1
#
_cell.length_a   1.000
_cell.length_b   1.000
_cell.length_c   1.000
_cell.angle_alpha   90.00
_cell.angle_beta   90.00
_cell.angle_gamma   90.00
#
_symmetry.space_group_name_H-M   'P 1'
#
loop_
_entity.id
_entity.type
_entity.pdbx_description
1 polymer ?
#
loop_
_entity_poly.entity_id
_entity_poly.type
_entity_poly.pdbx_seq_one_letter_code
_entity_poly.pdbx_strand_id
1 'polypeptide(L)'
;MNVREKFRLRLYNANPSFIRLEKKSKRGGICYKESAVVSAEMCKEILEGNYAVLKESADALPLEFYTKLHVQLLRPKNIVDYMREAYIFPAGNVRVTMDYDIRAGLDVKTFLNPRPVTVPVPGAIILEVKYDAFLPELIRGVVALSSRQQSAFSKYAATRIV
;
A
#
# COMPACT_ATOMS: atom_id res chain seq x y z
N MET A 1 -8.36 21.64 -10.97
CA MET A 1 -7.43 20.51 -11.26
C MET A 1 -7.74 19.37 -10.30
N ASN A 2 -8.08 18.17 -10.79
CA ASN A 2 -8.52 17.07 -9.94
C ASN A 2 -7.30 16.27 -9.44
N VAL A 3 -6.85 16.53 -8.20
CA VAL A 3 -5.72 15.81 -7.58
C VAL A 3 -6.26 14.56 -6.90
N ARG A 4 -5.89 13.39 -7.41
CA ARG A 4 -6.24 12.12 -6.76
C ARG A 4 -5.18 11.74 -5.74
N GLU A 5 -5.58 11.61 -4.49
CA GLU A 5 -4.72 11.26 -3.37
C GLU A 5 -5.20 9.95 -2.74
N LYS A 6 -4.26 9.18 -2.20
CA LYS A 6 -4.53 7.95 -1.45
C LYS A 6 -3.63 7.88 -0.24
N PHE A 7 -4.23 7.70 0.93
CA PHE A 7 -3.55 7.42 2.18
C PHE A 7 -3.60 5.91 2.48
N ARG A 8 -2.56 5.40 3.13
CA ARG A 8 -2.51 4.02 3.63
C ARG A 8 -1.66 3.95 4.89
N LEU A 9 -2.13 3.18 5.86
CA LEU A 9 -1.30 2.67 6.94
C LEU A 9 -0.71 1.34 6.50
N ARG A 10 0.56 1.11 6.82
CA ARG A 10 1.29 -0.11 6.45
C ARG A 10 2.20 -0.56 7.59
N LEU A 11 2.16 -1.84 7.89
CA LEU A 11 3.12 -2.54 8.74
C LEU A 11 3.71 -3.72 7.96
N TYR A 12 4.76 -4.34 8.52
CA TYR A 12 5.44 -5.47 7.90
C TYR A 12 5.43 -6.66 8.87
N ASN A 13 5.26 -7.87 8.34
CA ASN A 13 5.38 -9.13 9.10
C ASN A 13 4.52 -9.15 10.38
N ALA A 14 3.31 -8.58 10.33
CA ALA A 14 2.41 -8.47 11.49
C ALA A 14 3.03 -7.76 12.71
N ASN A 15 4.11 -6.98 12.51
CA ASN A 15 4.85 -6.32 13.58
C ASN A 15 4.43 -4.84 13.70
N PRO A 16 3.75 -4.44 14.79
CA PRO A 16 3.28 -3.08 14.99
C PRO A 16 4.38 -2.10 15.46
N SER A 17 5.62 -2.55 15.69
CA SER A 17 6.74 -1.67 16.07
C SER A 17 7.13 -0.67 14.99
N PHE A 18 6.75 -0.93 13.73
CA PHE A 18 7.07 -0.05 12.62
C PHE A 18 5.89 0.09 11.66
N ILE A 19 5.09 1.14 11.89
CA ILE A 19 3.94 1.48 11.06
C ILE A 19 4.25 2.76 10.28
N ARG A 20 3.94 2.75 8.99
CA ARG A 20 4.09 3.92 8.11
C ARG A 20 2.73 4.42 7.66
N LEU A 21 2.47 5.69 7.87
CA LEU A 21 1.47 6.44 7.13
C LEU A 21 2.09 6.85 5.80
N GLU A 22 1.51 6.42 4.69
CA GLU A 22 2.00 6.71 3.36
C GLU A 22 0.92 7.39 2.53
N LYS A 23 1.31 8.43 1.79
CA LYS A 23 0.44 9.16 0.86
C LYS A 23 0.99 9.02 -0.56
N LYS A 24 0.11 8.67 -1.49
CA LYS A 24 0.38 8.67 -2.93
C LYS A 24 -0.55 9.68 -3.59
N SER A 25 0.01 10.65 -4.30
CA SER A 25 -0.77 11.62 -5.09
C SER A 25 -0.31 11.63 -6.55
N LYS A 26 -1.23 11.96 -7.46
CA LYS A 26 -0.92 12.14 -8.89
C LYS A 26 -1.27 13.58 -9.29
N ARG A 27 -0.27 14.35 -9.74
CA ARG A 27 -0.42 15.74 -10.20
C ARG A 27 0.29 15.88 -11.54
N GLY A 28 -0.42 16.32 -12.58
CA GLY A 28 0.18 16.53 -13.92
C GLY A 28 0.88 15.30 -14.50
N GLY A 29 0.38 14.09 -14.25
CA GLY A 29 1.02 12.84 -14.68
C GLY A 29 2.13 12.33 -13.75
N ILE A 30 2.71 13.20 -12.91
CA ILE A 30 3.76 12.85 -11.96
C ILE A 30 3.15 12.22 -10.70
N CYS A 31 3.79 11.16 -10.22
CA CYS A 31 3.41 10.46 -8.99
C CYS A 31 4.30 10.92 -7.83
N TYR A 32 3.70 11.51 -6.80
CA TYR A 32 4.38 11.89 -5.58
C TYR A 32 4.10 10.86 -4.49
N LYS A 33 5.10 10.61 -3.65
CA LYS A 33 5.02 9.70 -2.51
C LYS A 33 5.62 10.36 -1.29
N GLU A 34 4.86 10.38 -0.21
CA GLU A 34 5.26 10.91 1.09
C GLU A 34 5.00 9.83 2.14
N SER A 35 5.78 9.83 3.21
CA SER A 35 5.56 8.89 4.31
C SER A 35 6.06 9.43 5.64
N ALA A 36 5.37 9.09 6.71
CA ALA A 36 5.74 9.35 8.10
C ALA A 36 5.61 8.06 8.91
N VAL A 37 6.41 7.95 9.97
CA VAL A 37 6.30 6.85 10.94
C VAL A 37 5.21 7.22 11.93
N VAL A 38 4.36 6.27 12.29
CA VAL A 38 3.32 6.44 13.32
C VAL A 38 3.49 5.34 14.36
N SER A 39 3.23 5.67 15.63
CA SER A 39 3.29 4.67 16.70
C SER A 39 2.09 3.72 16.64
N ALA A 40 2.19 2.59 17.33
CA ALA A 40 1.10 1.63 17.44
C ALA A 40 -0.11 2.24 18.17
N GLU A 41 0.14 3.08 19.18
CA GLU A 41 -0.87 3.80 19.95
C GLU A 41 -1.61 4.80 19.07
N MET A 42 -0.87 5.64 18.33
CA MET A 42 -1.46 6.57 17.36
C MET A 42 -2.28 5.83 16.30
N CYS A 43 -1.76 4.71 15.79
CA CYS A 43 -2.49 3.88 14.83
C CYS A 43 -3.79 3.33 15.42
N LYS A 44 -3.77 2.86 16.68
CA LYS A 44 -4.95 2.34 17.37
C LYS A 44 -6.03 3.41 17.50
N GLU A 45 -5.65 4.60 17.97
CA GLU A 45 -6.56 5.75 18.10
C GLU A 45 -7.19 6.14 16.77
N ILE A 46 -6.40 6.15 15.68
CA ILE A 46 -6.92 6.39 14.31
C ILE A 46 -7.96 5.33 13.90
N LEU A 47 -7.73 4.05 14.22
CA LEU A 47 -8.67 2.97 13.89
C LEU A 47 -9.96 3.03 14.73
N GLU A 48 -9.87 3.54 15.95
CA GLU A 48 -11.01 3.79 16.84
C GLU A 48 -11.78 5.08 16.47
N GLY A 49 -11.23 5.90 15.58
CA GLY A 49 -11.83 7.13 15.10
C GLY A 49 -11.43 8.39 15.88
N ASN A 50 -10.52 8.25 16.85
CA ASN A 50 -9.90 9.36 17.54
C ASN A 50 -8.74 9.90 16.70
N TYR A 51 -9.03 10.87 15.84
CA TYR A 51 -8.02 11.46 14.96
C TYR A 51 -7.23 12.60 15.62
N ALA A 52 -7.56 13.02 16.84
CA ALA A 52 -6.91 14.16 17.50
C ALA A 52 -5.40 13.93 17.68
N VAL A 53 -4.99 12.68 17.92
CA VAL A 53 -3.58 12.27 18.07
C VAL A 53 -2.70 12.62 16.87
N LEU A 54 -3.29 12.77 15.67
CA LEU A 54 -2.53 13.16 14.47
C LEU A 54 -1.99 14.59 14.54
N LYS A 55 -2.60 15.46 15.37
CA LYS A 55 -2.15 16.85 15.57
C LYS A 55 -0.89 16.95 16.42
N GLU A 56 -0.65 15.93 17.25
CA GLU A 56 0.48 15.90 18.19
C GLU A 56 1.79 15.51 17.49
N SER A 57 1.72 15.06 16.24
CA SER A 57 2.88 14.74 15.44
C SER A 57 3.62 16.00 14.98
N ALA A 58 4.95 15.97 15.07
CA ALA A 58 5.82 17.00 14.49
C ALA A 58 5.91 16.89 12.95
N ASP A 59 5.48 15.75 12.37
CA ASP A 59 5.52 15.53 10.92
C ASP A 59 4.34 16.23 10.22
N ALA A 60 4.62 16.84 9.06
CA ALA A 60 3.59 17.51 8.26
C ALA A 60 2.52 16.55 7.70
N LEU A 61 2.90 15.28 7.44
CA LEU A 61 1.99 14.33 6.79
C LEU A 61 0.83 13.85 7.68
N PRO A 62 1.04 13.48 8.96
CA PRO A 62 -0.06 13.23 9.90
C PRO A 62 -1.02 14.40 10.04
N LEU A 63 -0.51 15.65 10.10
CA LEU A 63 -1.35 16.84 10.17
C LEU A 63 -2.17 17.03 8.88
N GLU A 64 -1.57 16.85 7.71
CA GLU A 64 -2.31 16.87 6.45
C GLU A 64 -3.39 15.78 6.41
N PHE A 65 -3.04 14.57 6.84
CA PHE A 65 -3.98 13.45 6.90
C PHE A 65 -5.15 13.75 7.82
N TYR A 66 -4.90 14.37 8.99
CA TYR A 66 -5.95 14.85 9.90
C TYR A 66 -6.92 15.81 9.20
N THR A 67 -6.40 16.82 8.50
CA THR A 67 -7.23 17.76 7.73
C THR A 67 -8.08 17.03 6.69
N LYS A 68 -7.50 16.07 5.96
CA LYS A 68 -8.20 15.31 4.92
C LYS A 68 -9.26 14.36 5.49
N LEU A 69 -9.03 13.77 6.66
CA LEU A 69 -10.01 12.94 7.38
C LEU A 69 -11.27 13.74 7.75
N HIS A 70 -11.14 15.04 8.05
CA HIS A 70 -12.27 15.90 8.40
C HIS A 70 -12.93 16.56 7.18
N VAL A 71 -12.14 17.16 6.29
CA VAL A 71 -12.68 17.91 5.13
C VAL A 71 -13.22 16.97 4.05
N GLN A 72 -12.58 15.82 3.83
CA GLN A 72 -12.95 14.87 2.78
C GLN A 72 -13.63 13.60 3.33
N LEU A 73 -13.92 13.56 4.63
CA LEU A 73 -14.56 12.43 5.31
C LEU A 73 -13.90 11.08 5.03
N LEU A 74 -12.57 11.07 4.86
CA LEU A 74 -11.83 9.82 4.67
C LEU A 74 -11.99 8.92 5.90
N ARG A 75 -12.15 7.62 5.69
CA ARG A 75 -12.22 6.63 6.78
C ARG A 75 -11.38 5.39 6.41
N PRO A 76 -10.79 4.70 7.38
CA PRO A 76 -10.23 3.36 7.15
C PRO A 76 -11.32 2.50 6.50
N LYS A 77 -11.00 1.88 5.35
CA LYS A 77 -12.01 1.16 4.56
C LYS A 77 -11.70 -0.32 4.40
N ASN A 78 -10.48 -0.67 3.98
CA ASN A 78 -10.10 -2.05 3.70
C ASN A 78 -8.71 -2.33 4.25
N ILE A 79 -8.49 -3.55 4.74
CA ILE A 79 -7.16 -4.13 4.97
C ILE A 79 -6.79 -4.97 3.75
N VAL A 80 -5.57 -4.81 3.26
CA VAL A 80 -4.99 -5.63 2.19
C VAL A 80 -3.78 -6.35 2.78
N ASP A 81 -3.93 -7.64 3.00
CA ASP A 81 -2.86 -8.53 3.45
C ASP A 81 -2.34 -9.34 2.25
N TYR A 82 -1.03 -9.57 2.17
CA TYR A 82 -0.40 -10.31 1.07
C TYR A 82 1.06 -10.63 1.38
N MET A 83 1.57 -11.70 0.75
CA MET A 83 2.98 -12.04 0.77
C MET A 83 3.73 -11.34 -0.37
N ARG A 84 4.95 -10.89 -0.10
CA ARG A 84 5.81 -10.20 -1.08
C ARG A 84 7.21 -10.77 -1.09
N GLU A 85 7.64 -11.16 -2.29
CA GLU A 85 9.04 -11.37 -2.61
C GLU A 85 9.57 -10.22 -3.46
N ALA A 86 10.82 -9.81 -3.21
CA ALA A 86 11.48 -8.73 -3.93
C ALA A 86 12.89 -9.14 -4.35
N TYR A 87 13.18 -8.91 -5.63
CA TYR A 87 14.44 -9.20 -6.27
C TYR A 87 14.99 -7.91 -6.90
N ILE A 88 16.30 -7.71 -6.81
CA ILE A 88 16.99 -6.55 -7.37
C ILE A 88 18.02 -7.05 -8.38
N PHE A 89 18.04 -6.44 -9.55
CA PHE A 89 19.05 -6.69 -10.56
C PHE A 89 19.74 -5.35 -10.91
N PRO A 90 21.05 -5.20 -10.60
CA PRO A 90 21.73 -3.92 -10.70
C PRO A 90 21.68 -3.27 -12.10
N ALA A 91 21.79 -4.06 -13.17
CA ALA A 91 21.75 -3.51 -14.52
C ALA A 91 20.34 -2.99 -14.85
N GLY A 92 20.26 -1.72 -15.26
CA GLY A 92 18.98 -1.03 -15.46
C GLY A 92 18.23 -0.69 -14.16
N ASN A 93 18.88 -0.92 -13.01
CA ASN A 93 18.31 -0.68 -11.67
C ASN A 93 16.96 -1.41 -11.47
N VAL A 94 16.88 -2.64 -11.99
CA VAL A 94 15.63 -3.37 -12.10
C VAL A 94 15.22 -3.93 -10.73
N ARG A 95 13.95 -3.78 -10.39
CA ARG A 95 13.31 -4.34 -9.21
C ARG A 95 12.12 -5.18 -9.65
N VAL A 96 12.16 -6.46 -9.33
CA VAL A 96 11.08 -7.40 -9.59
C VAL A 96 10.42 -7.71 -8.26
N THR A 97 9.10 -7.56 -8.17
CA THR A 97 8.34 -7.99 -6.99
C THR A 97 7.25 -8.95 -7.39
N MET A 98 7.08 -10.00 -6.59
CA MET A 98 5.98 -10.94 -6.70
C MET A 98 5.08 -10.78 -5.47
N ASP A 99 3.85 -10.35 -5.69
CA ASP A 99 2.83 -10.28 -4.65
C ASP A 99 1.84 -11.42 -4.85
N TYR A 100 1.64 -12.25 -3.84
CA TYR A 100 0.78 -13.43 -3.88
C TYR A 100 0.07 -13.62 -2.54
N ASP A 101 -0.85 -14.59 -2.49
CA ASP A 101 -1.75 -14.81 -1.35
C ASP A 101 -2.42 -13.50 -0.90
N ILE A 102 -3.06 -12.81 -1.84
CA ILE A 102 -3.70 -11.52 -1.56
C ILE A 102 -5.02 -11.78 -0.84
N ARG A 103 -5.20 -11.17 0.32
CA ARG A 103 -6.36 -11.35 1.20
C ARG A 103 -6.95 -10.00 1.60
N ALA A 104 -8.28 -9.96 1.70
CA ALA A 104 -9.01 -8.81 2.21
C ALA A 104 -9.34 -9.04 3.69
N GLY A 105 -9.03 -8.08 4.56
CA GLY A 105 -9.49 -8.13 5.95
C GLY A 105 -10.95 -7.67 6.06
N LEU A 106 -11.71 -8.37 6.91
CA LEU A 106 -13.15 -8.12 7.09
C LEU A 106 -13.46 -6.95 8.02
N ASP A 107 -12.55 -6.64 8.95
CA ASP A 107 -12.69 -5.53 9.90
C ASP A 107 -11.40 -4.73 9.98
N VAL A 108 -11.48 -3.44 9.62
CA VAL A 108 -10.35 -2.50 9.67
C VAL A 108 -9.76 -2.33 11.07
N LYS A 109 -10.56 -2.53 12.13
CA LYS A 109 -10.07 -2.46 13.52
C LYS A 109 -9.06 -3.57 13.84
N THR A 110 -9.08 -4.66 13.08
CA THR A 110 -8.12 -5.77 13.23
C THR A 110 -6.77 -5.50 12.57
N PHE A 111 -6.50 -4.30 12.03
CA PHE A 111 -5.25 -3.99 11.33
C PHE A 111 -3.99 -4.25 12.17
N LEU A 112 -4.06 -4.02 13.49
CA LEU A 112 -2.95 -4.29 14.41
C LEU A 112 -2.95 -5.71 14.98
N ASN A 113 -3.97 -6.52 14.68
CA ASN A 113 -4.01 -7.92 15.10
C ASN A 113 -3.02 -8.72 14.23
N PRO A 114 -2.12 -9.52 14.81
CA PRO A 114 -1.17 -10.33 14.03
C PRO A 114 -1.83 -11.45 13.21
N ARG A 115 -3.09 -11.80 13.52
CA ARG A 115 -3.88 -12.80 12.79
C ARG A 115 -5.29 -12.25 12.53
N PRO A 116 -5.45 -11.28 11.62
CA PRO A 116 -6.75 -10.73 11.29
C PRO A 116 -7.59 -11.78 10.55
N VAL A 117 -8.91 -11.72 10.69
CA VAL A 117 -9.80 -12.55 9.87
C VAL A 117 -9.82 -11.99 8.45
N THR A 118 -9.38 -12.82 7.51
CA THR A 118 -9.22 -12.42 6.10
C THR A 118 -9.79 -13.44 5.13
N VAL A 119 -10.28 -12.94 4.00
CA VAL A 119 -10.82 -13.73 2.89
C VAL A 119 -9.88 -13.65 1.69
N PRO A 120 -9.55 -14.79 1.04
CA PRO A 120 -8.64 -14.80 -0.10
C PRO A 120 -9.28 -14.11 -1.31
N VAL A 121 -8.48 -13.35 -2.06
CA VAL A 121 -8.84 -12.80 -3.38
C VAL A 121 -8.36 -13.81 -4.43
N PRO A 122 -9.26 -14.52 -5.13
CA PRO A 122 -8.87 -15.59 -6.04
C PRO A 122 -8.02 -15.10 -7.22
N GLY A 123 -7.09 -15.95 -7.68
CA GLY A 123 -6.45 -15.82 -8.99
C GLY A 123 -5.44 -14.67 -9.15
N ALA A 124 -5.03 -14.01 -8.07
CA ALA A 124 -4.17 -12.83 -8.15
C ALA A 124 -2.74 -13.10 -7.67
N ILE A 125 -1.85 -13.50 -8.58
CA ILE A 125 -0.39 -13.36 -8.42
C ILE A 125 0.05 -12.18 -9.28
N ILE A 126 0.69 -11.19 -8.67
CA ILE A 126 1.10 -9.97 -9.34
C ILE A 126 2.61 -9.95 -9.45
N LEU A 127 3.11 -10.04 -10.68
CA LEU A 127 4.49 -9.76 -11.01
C LEU A 127 4.61 -8.29 -11.44
N GLU A 128 5.32 -7.48 -10.66
CA GLU A 128 5.61 -6.07 -10.98
C GLU A 128 7.10 -5.92 -11.24
N VAL A 129 7.45 -5.37 -12.41
CA VAL A 129 8.83 -5.08 -12.80
C VAL A 129 8.99 -3.57 -12.96
N LYS A 130 9.95 -3.01 -12.22
CA LYS A 130 10.33 -1.59 -12.26
C LYS A 130 11.77 -1.48 -12.71
N TYR A 131 12.07 -0.54 -13.57
CA TYR A 131 13.42 -0.28 -14.06
C TYR A 131 13.54 1.20 -14.43
N ASP A 132 14.78 1.67 -14.52
CA ASP A 132 15.05 3.06 -14.87
C ASP A 132 15.24 3.19 -16.40
N ALA A 133 16.48 3.18 -16.88
CA ALA A 133 16.79 3.46 -18.28
C ALA A 133 16.46 2.32 -19.26
N PHE A 134 16.63 1.06 -18.83
CA PHE A 134 16.41 -0.09 -19.71
C PHE A 134 16.04 -1.36 -18.93
N LEU A 135 15.41 -2.30 -19.63
CA LEU A 135 15.12 -3.64 -19.14
C LEU A 135 16.07 -4.66 -19.82
N PRO A 136 16.98 -5.30 -19.06
CA PRO A 136 17.88 -6.34 -19.58
C PRO A 136 17.12 -7.46 -20.29
N GLU A 137 17.69 -7.97 -21.37
CA GLU A 137 17.05 -8.96 -22.24
C GLU A 137 16.68 -10.25 -21.50
N LEU A 138 17.55 -10.73 -20.59
CA LEU A 138 17.25 -11.85 -19.70
C LEU A 138 15.91 -11.66 -18.95
N ILE A 139 15.72 -10.47 -18.35
CA ILE A 139 14.50 -10.17 -17.60
C ILE A 139 13.31 -10.01 -18.55
N ARG A 140 13.53 -9.39 -19.72
CA ARG A 140 12.49 -9.27 -20.75
C ARG A 140 11.99 -10.64 -21.19
N GLY A 141 12.90 -11.57 -21.50
CA GLY A 141 12.58 -12.95 -21.88
C GLY A 141 11.83 -13.67 -20.77
N VAL A 142 12.26 -13.49 -19.52
CA VAL A 142 11.53 -14.04 -18.37
C VAL A 142 10.15 -13.45 -18.24
N VAL A 143 9.91 -12.15 -18.42
CA VAL A 143 8.57 -11.51 -18.23
C VAL A 143 7.62 -11.80 -19.40
N ALA A 144 8.14 -11.93 -20.62
CA ALA A 144 7.36 -12.04 -21.86
C ALA A 144 6.80 -13.45 -22.15
N LEU A 145 6.95 -14.42 -21.23
CA LEU A 145 6.34 -15.74 -21.41
C LEU A 145 4.82 -15.62 -21.57
N SER A 146 4.27 -16.35 -22.54
CA SER A 146 2.87 -16.32 -22.97
C SER A 146 1.84 -16.61 -21.88
N SER A 147 2.26 -17.23 -20.76
CA SER A 147 1.42 -17.48 -19.60
C SER A 147 1.13 -16.23 -18.74
N ARG A 148 1.69 -15.06 -19.07
CA ARG A 148 1.50 -13.82 -18.30
C ARG A 148 0.67 -12.80 -19.07
N GLN A 149 -0.36 -12.28 -18.39
CA GLN A 149 -1.18 -11.18 -18.91
C GLN A 149 -0.73 -9.85 -18.30
N GLN A 150 -0.34 -8.90 -19.15
CA GLN A 150 -0.06 -7.54 -18.70
C GLN A 150 -1.38 -6.81 -18.47
N SER A 151 -1.66 -6.40 -17.24
CA SER A 151 -2.86 -5.65 -16.90
C SER A 151 -2.61 -4.62 -15.79
N ALA A 152 -3.44 -3.59 -15.74
CA ALA A 152 -3.45 -2.66 -14.62
C ALA A 152 -4.17 -3.32 -13.43
N PHE A 153 -3.44 -3.63 -12.36
CA PHE A 153 -4.01 -4.25 -11.17
C PHE A 153 -3.95 -3.32 -9.94
N SER A 154 -5.08 -3.18 -9.24
CA SER A 154 -5.17 -2.45 -7.97
C SER A 154 -5.65 -3.37 -6.87
N LYS A 155 -4.74 -3.75 -5.96
CA LYS A 155 -5.07 -4.58 -4.79
C LYS A 155 -6.23 -4.02 -3.98
N TYR A 156 -6.24 -2.71 -3.77
CA TYR A 156 -7.34 -2.05 -3.04
C TYR A 156 -8.69 -2.15 -3.74
N ALA A 157 -8.73 -2.15 -5.08
CA ALA A 157 -9.97 -2.32 -5.80
C ALA A 157 -10.45 -3.78 -5.70
N ALA A 158 -9.52 -4.74 -5.82
CA ALA A 158 -9.82 -6.16 -5.69
C ALA A 158 -10.35 -6.54 -4.29
N THR A 159 -9.82 -5.92 -3.22
CA THR A 159 -10.28 -6.18 -1.85
C THR A 159 -11.49 -5.35 -1.42
N ARG A 160 -12.05 -4.48 -2.28
CA ARG A 160 -13.23 -3.65 -1.94
C ARG A 160 -14.56 -4.34 -2.28
N ILE A 161 -14.51 -5.41 -3.07
CA ILE A 161 -15.69 -6.10 -3.60
C ILE A 161 -16.16 -7.21 -2.65
N VAL A 162 -15.34 -7.57 -1.67
CA VAL A 162 -15.64 -8.58 -0.65
C VAL A 162 -16.26 -7.93 0.59
#